data_AF-A0A316WIP6-F1
#
_entry.id   AF-A0A316WIP6-F1
#
_cell.length_a   1.000
_cell.length_b   1.000
_cell.length_c   1.000
_cell.angle_alpha   90.00
_cell.angle_beta   90.00
_cell.angle_gamma   90.00
#
_symmetry.space_group_name_H-M   'P 1'
#
loop_
_entity.id
_entity.type
_entity.pdbx_description
1 polymer ?
#
loop_
_entity_poly.entity_id
_entity_poly.type
_entity_poly.pdbx_seq_one_letter_code
_entity_poly.pdbx_strand_id
1 'polypeptide(L)'
;MKKSNERIHGYNAIYYNNAAPRFHSFDLVNKRPTNFINRQVSITSGENGILDHQGHIVPQNMLDLIVDPLIKEMGKCTDEDAVKNFINAQKNTYPWLQLVYDYGKQISDRTPMFDFDENDPEEKLRGFFSIVIWNPVNICRAPEDSRRNNYPVDKIDDQVATYLSKHTAEQGVHAAWLLSLQTLIANKDNKKTLNDYINECCKTLSEQEKSGFGYYSFPWKKDSKGVLFPDN
;
A
#
# COMPACT_ATOMS: atom_id res chain seq x y z
N MET A 1 -7.50 -27.06 6.70
CA MET A 1 -7.04 -25.85 7.44
C MET A 1 -6.07 -25.10 6.54
N LYS A 2 -6.46 -23.95 6.00
CA LYS A 2 -5.50 -23.03 5.38
C LYS A 2 -4.64 -22.50 6.53
N LYS A 3 -3.31 -22.68 6.47
CA LYS A 3 -2.41 -22.00 7.41
C LYS A 3 -2.68 -20.50 7.29
N SER A 4 -2.97 -19.85 8.42
CA SER A 4 -2.84 -18.40 8.53
C SER A 4 -1.48 -18.00 7.98
N ASN A 5 -1.47 -17.03 7.07
CA ASN A 5 -0.22 -16.48 6.58
C ASN A 5 -0.07 -15.13 7.27
N GLU A 6 0.79 -15.08 8.28
CA GLU A 6 1.04 -13.89 9.12
C GLU A 6 1.82 -12.81 8.33
N ARG A 7 1.38 -12.49 7.11
CA ARG A 7 2.09 -11.62 6.16
C ARG A 7 1.10 -10.85 5.29
N ILE A 8 1.41 -9.59 4.99
CA ILE A 8 0.67 -8.81 3.98
C ILE A 8 1.09 -9.31 2.60
N HIS A 9 0.14 -9.88 1.87
CA HIS A 9 0.36 -10.45 0.55
C HIS A 9 0.44 -9.39 -0.54
N GLY A 10 1.10 -9.77 -1.62
CA GLY A 10 0.42 -9.66 -2.90
C GLY A 10 1.28 -10.03 -4.08
N TYR A 11 0.87 -9.54 -5.25
CA TYR A 11 1.09 -10.26 -6.48
C TYR A 11 1.23 -9.34 -7.68
N ASN A 12 2.13 -9.71 -8.60
CA ASN A 12 2.17 -9.20 -9.97
C ASN A 12 2.55 -10.33 -10.93
N ALA A 13 1.79 -10.45 -12.03
CA ALA A 13 1.94 -11.50 -13.03
C ALA A 13 3.26 -11.43 -13.85
N ILE A 14 3.92 -10.27 -13.94
CA ILE A 14 5.24 -10.14 -14.58
C ILE A 14 6.29 -11.03 -13.91
N TYR A 15 6.15 -11.28 -12.60
CA TYR A 15 7.05 -12.15 -11.87
C TYR A 15 6.79 -13.65 -12.12
N TYR A 16 5.71 -14.02 -12.82
CA TYR A 16 5.21 -15.41 -12.99
C TYR A 16 6.16 -16.34 -13.74
N ASN A 17 7.06 -15.80 -14.58
CA ASN A 17 7.97 -16.63 -15.40
C ASN A 17 9.04 -17.39 -14.61
N ASN A 18 9.19 -17.14 -13.31
CA ASN A 18 10.18 -17.83 -12.46
C ASN A 18 9.54 -18.32 -11.15
N ALA A 19 8.62 -19.30 -11.19
CA ALA A 19 8.08 -19.94 -9.97
C ALA A 19 7.80 -18.93 -8.83
N ALA A 20 7.30 -17.75 -9.18
CA ALA A 20 7.39 -16.61 -8.29
C ALA A 20 6.59 -16.90 -7.03
N PRO A 21 7.21 -16.81 -5.83
CA PRO A 21 6.48 -17.04 -4.61
C PRO A 21 5.33 -16.03 -4.54
N ARG A 22 4.18 -16.43 -4.01
CA ARG A 22 3.21 -15.48 -3.44
C ARG A 22 4.04 -14.48 -2.64
N PHE A 23 4.11 -13.23 -3.10
CA PHE A 23 5.05 -12.30 -2.50
C PHE A 23 4.46 -11.76 -1.21
N HIS A 24 5.35 -11.49 -0.27
CA HIS A 24 5.05 -10.87 1.00
C HIS A 24 5.72 -9.51 0.98
N SER A 25 4.96 -8.44 1.26
CA SER A 25 5.55 -7.10 1.42
C SER A 25 6.07 -6.89 2.83
N PHE A 26 5.35 -7.43 3.83
CA PHE A 26 5.68 -7.21 5.24
C PHE A 26 5.54 -8.49 6.04
N ASP A 27 6.47 -8.67 6.98
CA ASP A 27 6.29 -9.59 8.10
C ASP A 27 5.30 -9.02 9.11
N LEU A 28 4.42 -9.86 9.67
CA LEU A 28 3.61 -9.50 10.83
C LEU A 28 4.24 -10.02 12.12
N VAL A 29 4.54 -9.13 13.07
CA VAL A 29 4.94 -9.50 14.43
C VAL A 29 3.94 -8.88 15.40
N ASN A 30 3.41 -9.68 16.32
CA ASN A 30 2.38 -9.24 17.28
C ASN A 30 1.21 -8.48 16.62
N LYS A 31 0.73 -9.02 15.49
CA LYS A 31 -0.36 -8.43 14.71
C LYS A 31 0.00 -7.08 14.05
N ARG A 32 1.28 -6.82 13.76
CA ARG A 32 1.76 -5.54 13.20
C ARG A 32 2.71 -5.77 12.02
N PRO A 33 2.55 -5.08 10.89
CA PRO A 33 3.60 -5.00 9.87
C PRO A 33 4.86 -4.42 10.49
N THR A 34 5.98 -5.11 10.32
CA THR A 34 7.25 -4.70 10.95
C THR A 34 8.34 -4.46 9.91
N ASN A 35 8.68 -5.50 9.14
CA ASN A 35 9.81 -5.44 8.22
C ASN A 35 9.33 -5.49 6.77
N PHE A 36 9.69 -4.47 5.99
CA PHE A 36 9.54 -4.53 4.54
C PHE A 36 10.49 -5.57 3.95
N ILE A 37 9.94 -6.46 3.12
CA ILE A 37 10.70 -7.55 2.50
C ILE A 37 11.30 -7.03 1.19
N ASN A 38 12.54 -6.55 1.30
CA ASN A 38 13.31 -6.01 0.19
C ASN A 38 13.51 -7.05 -0.92
N ARG A 39 13.49 -6.60 -2.17
CA ARG A 39 13.81 -7.38 -3.38
C ARG A 39 14.76 -6.59 -4.26
N GLN A 40 15.44 -7.28 -5.16
CA GLN A 40 16.26 -6.60 -6.14
C GLN A 40 15.37 -5.90 -7.17
N VAL A 41 15.69 -4.64 -7.46
CA VAL A 41 15.07 -3.91 -8.57
C VAL A 41 15.80 -4.19 -9.87
N SER A 42 15.06 -4.24 -10.96
CA SER A 42 15.63 -4.38 -12.29
C SER A 42 16.24 -3.06 -12.76
N ILE A 43 17.53 -3.06 -13.12
CA ILE A 43 18.23 -1.89 -13.64
C ILE A 43 18.70 -2.18 -15.06
N THR A 44 18.26 -1.38 -16.02
CA THR A 44 18.54 -1.62 -17.45
C THR A 44 19.99 -1.37 -17.82
N SER A 45 20.72 -0.59 -17.03
CA SER A 45 22.16 -0.28 -17.23
C SER A 45 23.13 -1.26 -16.58
N GLY A 46 22.68 -2.46 -16.17
CA GLY A 46 23.57 -3.58 -15.82
C GLY A 46 24.16 -3.56 -14.41
N GLU A 47 23.67 -2.70 -13.51
CA GLU A 47 24.00 -2.78 -12.09
C GLU A 47 23.15 -3.87 -11.42
N ASN A 48 23.83 -4.85 -10.83
CA ASN A 48 23.17 -5.92 -10.08
C ASN A 48 23.14 -5.59 -8.59
N GLY A 49 22.08 -6.02 -7.91
CA GLY A 49 22.05 -6.06 -6.44
C GLY A 49 21.53 -4.81 -5.72
N ILE A 50 20.95 -3.83 -6.43
CA ILE A 50 20.21 -2.75 -5.77
C ILE A 50 18.90 -3.32 -5.24
N LEU A 51 18.70 -3.18 -3.93
CA LEU A 51 17.45 -3.52 -3.29
C LEU A 51 16.47 -2.36 -3.42
N ASP A 52 15.20 -2.69 -3.57
CA ASP A 52 14.14 -1.72 -3.32
C ASP A 52 14.10 -1.34 -1.84
N HIS A 53 13.44 -0.21 -1.63
CA HIS A 53 12.99 0.23 -0.34
C HIS A 53 11.47 0.38 -0.38
N GLN A 54 10.92 0.66 0.78
CA GLN A 54 9.51 0.91 0.96
C GLN A 54 9.15 2.35 0.57
N GLY A 55 9.11 2.62 -0.74
CA GLY A 55 8.69 3.92 -1.28
C GLY A 55 7.17 3.97 -1.50
N HIS A 56 6.52 5.05 -1.08
CA HIS A 56 5.09 5.26 -1.38
C HIS A 56 4.88 6.01 -2.69
N ILE A 57 3.88 5.61 -3.48
CA ILE A 57 3.44 6.37 -4.66
C ILE A 57 2.76 7.67 -4.20
N VAL A 58 1.83 7.56 -3.24
CA VAL A 58 1.24 8.69 -2.52
C VAL A 58 1.81 8.70 -1.10
N PRO A 59 2.55 9.75 -0.72
CA PRO A 59 3.22 9.85 0.58
C PRO A 59 2.32 9.65 1.80
N GLN A 60 2.89 9.06 2.85
CA GLN A 60 2.18 8.81 4.10
C GLN A 60 1.57 10.08 4.71
N ASN A 61 2.32 11.19 4.77
CA ASN A 61 1.82 12.46 5.30
C ASN A 61 0.56 12.98 4.57
N MET A 62 0.38 12.62 3.29
CA MET A 62 -0.87 12.89 2.58
C MET A 62 -1.98 11.96 3.06
N LEU A 63 -1.74 10.65 3.15
CA LEU A 63 -2.73 9.68 3.64
C LEU A 63 -3.22 10.02 5.06
N ASP A 64 -2.32 10.49 5.91
CA ASP A 64 -2.57 10.88 7.31
C ASP A 64 -3.60 12.01 7.44
N LEU A 65 -3.80 12.82 6.39
CA LEU A 65 -4.88 13.83 6.35
C LEU A 65 -6.29 13.23 6.46
N ILE A 66 -6.44 11.94 6.14
CA ILE A 66 -7.66 11.15 6.27
C ILE A 66 -7.55 10.14 7.42
N VAL A 67 -6.39 9.50 7.58
CA VAL A 67 -6.18 8.41 8.54
C VAL A 67 -6.11 8.89 9.99
N ASP A 68 -5.36 9.96 10.29
CA ASP A 68 -5.15 10.42 11.68
C ASP A 68 -6.45 10.81 12.41
N PRO A 69 -7.40 11.54 11.77
CA PRO A 69 -8.68 11.82 12.40
C PRO A 69 -9.45 10.54 12.76
N LEU A 70 -9.40 9.53 11.89
CA LEU A 70 -10.09 8.26 12.11
C LEU A 70 -9.44 7.44 13.23
N ILE A 71 -8.10 7.43 13.33
CA ILE A 71 -7.39 6.82 14.47
C ILE A 71 -7.88 7.44 15.79
N LYS A 72 -7.98 8.77 15.87
CA LYS A 72 -8.43 9.47 17.08
C LYS A 72 -9.89 9.18 17.42
N GLU A 73 -10.76 9.10 16.43
CA GLU A 73 -12.19 8.83 16.65
C GLU A 73 -12.44 7.37 17.02
N MET A 74 -11.86 6.44 16.25
CA MET A 74 -11.98 5.00 16.46
C MET A 74 -11.24 4.56 17.72
N GLY A 75 -10.21 5.29 18.17
CA GLY A 75 -9.43 4.94 19.37
C GLY A 75 -10.23 5.00 20.68
N LYS A 76 -11.40 5.66 20.62
CA LYS A 76 -12.40 5.71 21.70
C LYS A 76 -13.19 4.41 21.83
N CYS A 77 -13.14 3.51 20.83
CA CYS A 77 -13.74 2.20 20.93
C CYS A 77 -13.02 1.37 22.00
N THR A 78 -13.81 0.71 22.84
CA THR A 78 -13.33 -0.10 23.97
C THR A 78 -13.16 -1.58 23.63
N ASP A 79 -13.77 -2.02 22.53
CA ASP A 79 -13.83 -3.41 22.12
C ASP A 79 -14.11 -3.52 20.62
N GLU A 80 -14.10 -4.76 20.12
CA GLU A 80 -14.29 -5.07 18.70
C GLU A 80 -15.70 -4.73 18.20
N ASP A 81 -16.73 -4.83 19.05
CA ASP A 81 -18.11 -4.55 18.64
C ASP A 81 -18.34 -3.04 18.50
N ALA A 82 -17.75 -2.23 19.39
CA ALA A 82 -17.68 -0.78 19.24
C ALA A 82 -16.96 -0.38 17.94
N VAL A 83 -15.87 -1.07 17.59
CA VAL A 83 -15.18 -0.88 16.31
C VAL A 83 -16.08 -1.22 15.12
N LYS A 84 -16.74 -2.38 15.11
CA LYS A 84 -17.66 -2.76 14.01
C LYS A 84 -18.78 -1.73 13.84
N ASN A 85 -19.33 -1.25 14.94
CA ASN A 85 -20.36 -0.21 14.94
C ASN A 85 -19.82 1.10 14.35
N PHE A 86 -18.60 1.50 14.70
CA PHE A 86 -17.92 2.66 14.11
C PHE A 86 -17.76 2.50 12.59
N ILE A 87 -17.21 1.37 12.14
CA ILE A 87 -17.02 1.08 10.70
C ILE A 87 -18.35 1.16 9.94
N ASN A 88 -19.41 0.53 10.46
CA ASN A 88 -20.73 0.55 9.84
C ASN A 88 -21.33 1.96 9.81
N ALA A 89 -21.13 2.78 10.85
CA ALA A 89 -21.56 4.18 10.87
C ALA A 89 -20.85 5.02 9.79
N GLN A 90 -19.62 4.67 9.45
CA GLN A 90 -18.80 5.37 8.45
C GLN A 90 -18.97 4.84 7.02
N LYS A 91 -19.80 3.82 6.77
CA LYS A 91 -19.87 3.11 5.47
C LYS A 91 -20.08 4.00 4.24
N ASN A 92 -20.75 5.14 4.39
CA ASN A 92 -21.01 6.07 3.29
C ASN A 92 -19.87 7.07 3.06
N THR A 93 -19.04 7.32 4.08
CA THR A 93 -17.96 8.31 4.05
C THR A 93 -16.61 7.64 3.82
N TYR A 94 -16.36 6.54 4.54
CA TYR A 94 -15.12 5.77 4.54
C TYR A 94 -15.42 4.28 4.31
N PRO A 95 -16.01 3.90 3.15
CA PRO A 95 -16.36 2.52 2.85
C PRO A 95 -15.17 1.55 2.95
N TRP A 96 -13.95 2.05 2.74
CA TRP A 96 -12.72 1.28 2.81
C TRP A 96 -12.40 0.73 4.20
N LEU A 97 -12.94 1.29 5.28
CA LEU A 97 -12.76 0.75 6.64
C LEU A 97 -13.26 -0.70 6.72
N GLN A 98 -14.38 -0.99 6.06
CA GLN A 98 -14.92 -2.36 6.02
C GLN A 98 -14.01 -3.29 5.20
N LEU A 99 -13.46 -2.82 4.09
CA LEU A 99 -12.53 -3.59 3.26
C LEU A 99 -11.27 -3.98 4.03
N VAL A 100 -10.71 -3.04 4.80
CA VAL A 100 -9.54 -3.27 5.65
C VAL A 100 -9.86 -4.26 6.77
N TYR A 101 -11.02 -4.11 7.41
CA TYR A 101 -11.48 -5.02 8.46
C TYR A 101 -11.65 -6.45 7.96
N ASP A 102 -12.25 -6.61 6.77
CA ASP A 102 -12.46 -7.92 6.14
C ASP A 102 -11.13 -8.54 5.68
N TYR A 103 -10.23 -7.75 5.10
CA TYR A 103 -8.89 -8.20 4.70
C TYR A 103 -8.06 -8.63 5.93
N GLY A 104 -8.04 -7.83 6.99
CA GLY A 104 -7.31 -8.13 8.22
C GLY A 104 -7.73 -9.47 8.85
N LYS A 105 -9.03 -9.79 8.82
CA LYS A 105 -9.55 -11.10 9.26
C LYS A 105 -9.20 -12.27 8.34
N GLN A 106 -8.87 -12.03 7.08
CA GLN A 106 -8.44 -13.08 6.15
C GLN A 106 -6.97 -13.46 6.33
N ILE A 107 -6.10 -12.48 6.60
CA ILE A 107 -4.67 -12.71 6.78
C ILE A 107 -4.27 -13.07 8.22
N SER A 108 -5.15 -12.83 9.19
CA SER A 108 -4.96 -13.18 10.59
C SER A 108 -6.19 -13.90 11.14
N ASP A 109 -5.99 -15.11 11.66
CA ASP A 109 -7.04 -15.90 12.35
C ASP A 109 -7.50 -15.25 13.68
N ARG A 110 -6.86 -14.14 14.10
CA ARG A 110 -7.19 -13.37 15.30
C ARG A 110 -7.84 -12.04 14.93
N THR A 111 -8.75 -11.56 15.79
CA THR A 111 -9.39 -10.22 15.79
C THR A 111 -8.49 -9.16 15.17
N PRO A 112 -8.99 -8.36 14.19
CA PRO A 112 -8.14 -7.61 13.27
C PRO A 112 -7.23 -6.64 13.99
N MET A 113 -5.98 -7.04 14.20
CA MET A 113 -4.83 -6.22 14.57
C MET A 113 -5.04 -5.09 15.60
N PHE A 114 -6.07 -5.17 16.43
CA PHE A 114 -6.38 -4.26 17.51
C PHE A 114 -5.72 -4.74 18.81
N ASP A 115 -5.33 -3.77 19.62
CA ASP A 115 -4.76 -3.99 20.94
C ASP A 115 -5.53 -3.16 21.99
N PHE A 116 -6.66 -3.69 22.45
CA PHE A 116 -7.54 -2.96 23.38
C PHE A 116 -6.95 -2.83 24.80
N ASP A 117 -5.87 -3.56 25.09
CA ASP A 117 -5.11 -3.40 26.33
C ASP A 117 -4.25 -2.11 26.29
N GLU A 118 -4.03 -1.54 25.10
CA GLU A 118 -3.30 -0.27 24.94
C GLU A 118 -4.20 0.95 25.13
N ASN A 119 -3.68 1.92 25.88
CA ASN A 119 -4.39 3.18 26.15
C ASN A 119 -4.17 4.23 25.04
N ASP A 120 -3.05 4.15 24.35
CA ASP A 120 -2.75 5.06 23.23
C ASP A 120 -3.59 4.67 21.99
N PRO A 121 -4.40 5.59 21.43
CA PRO A 121 -5.22 5.33 20.25
C PRO A 121 -4.42 4.82 19.05
N GLU A 122 -3.21 5.35 18.85
CA GLU A 122 -2.36 4.94 17.73
C GLU A 122 -1.91 3.51 17.93
N GLU A 123 -1.32 3.16 19.08
CA GLU A 123 -0.89 1.77 19.37
C GLU A 123 -2.05 0.77 19.38
N LYS A 124 -3.23 1.15 19.90
CA LYS A 124 -4.44 0.32 19.90
C LYS A 124 -4.90 -0.07 18.50
N LEU A 125 -4.83 0.86 17.55
CA LEU A 125 -5.39 0.71 16.20
C LEU A 125 -4.32 0.56 15.10
N ARG A 126 -3.05 0.59 15.50
CA ARG A 126 -1.91 0.69 14.58
C ARG A 126 -1.94 -0.40 13.54
N GLY A 127 -2.15 -1.64 13.98
CA GLY A 127 -2.13 -2.78 13.07
C GLY A 127 -3.26 -2.72 12.03
N PHE A 128 -4.43 -2.17 12.36
CA PHE A 128 -5.50 -1.95 11.40
C PHE A 128 -5.15 -0.86 10.37
N PHE A 129 -4.78 0.34 10.82
CA PHE A 129 -4.47 1.45 9.91
C PHE A 129 -3.16 1.24 9.14
N SER A 130 -2.25 0.42 9.66
CA SER A 130 -1.03 0.02 8.97
C SER A 130 -1.32 -0.74 7.67
N ILE A 131 -2.47 -1.44 7.53
CA ILE A 131 -2.87 -2.03 6.24
C ILE A 131 -3.08 -0.94 5.17
N VAL A 132 -3.59 0.22 5.58
CA VAL A 132 -3.87 1.35 4.69
C VAL A 132 -2.57 2.06 4.33
N ILE A 133 -1.77 2.41 5.35
CA ILE A 133 -0.50 3.11 5.16
C ILE A 133 0.50 2.25 4.38
N TRP A 134 0.59 0.97 4.71
CA TRP A 134 1.46 0.00 4.04
C TRP A 134 0.74 -0.82 2.98
N ASN A 135 -0.31 -0.25 2.39
CA ASN A 135 -1.07 -0.92 1.34
C ASN A 135 -0.13 -1.16 0.15
N PRO A 136 0.11 -2.42 -0.24
CA PRO A 136 1.07 -2.72 -1.29
C PRO A 136 0.71 -2.13 -2.65
N VAL A 137 -0.56 -1.82 -2.90
CA VAL A 137 -1.01 -1.12 -4.12
C VAL A 137 -0.42 0.30 -4.18
N ASN A 138 -0.21 0.95 -3.03
CA ASN A 138 0.43 2.26 -2.90
C ASN A 138 1.96 2.18 -2.70
N ILE A 139 2.55 0.98 -2.67
CA ILE A 139 4.00 0.82 -2.52
C ILE A 139 4.65 0.69 -3.90
N CYS A 140 5.56 1.61 -4.17
CA CYS A 140 6.50 1.49 -5.28
C CYS A 140 7.71 0.66 -4.85
N ARG A 141 8.05 -0.37 -5.63
CA ARG A 141 9.30 -1.14 -5.51
C ARG A 141 10.47 -0.35 -6.11
N ALA A 142 10.69 0.84 -5.59
CA ALA A 142 11.71 1.76 -6.04
C ALA A 142 13.04 1.55 -5.32
N PRO A 143 14.18 1.83 -5.97
CA PRO A 143 15.42 2.11 -5.26
C PRO A 143 15.19 3.17 -4.19
N GLU A 144 15.99 3.15 -3.12
CA GLU A 144 16.00 4.20 -2.10
C GLU A 144 15.96 5.61 -2.69
N ASP A 145 15.21 6.52 -2.07
CA ASP A 145 15.01 7.89 -2.55
C ASP A 145 16.34 8.62 -2.81
N SER A 146 17.39 8.34 -2.03
CA SER A 146 18.73 8.91 -2.23
C SER A 146 19.32 8.60 -3.62
N ARG A 147 18.96 7.45 -4.22
CA ARG A 147 19.32 7.09 -5.60
C ARG A 147 18.43 7.71 -6.66
N ARG A 148 17.31 8.29 -6.24
CA ARG A 148 16.33 9.01 -7.07
C ARG A 148 16.43 10.52 -6.88
N ASN A 149 17.57 11.03 -6.39
CA ASN A 149 17.75 12.46 -6.05
C ASN A 149 16.72 12.96 -5.03
N ASN A 150 16.43 12.11 -4.03
CA ASN A 150 15.40 12.27 -3.00
C ASN A 150 13.96 12.35 -3.51
N TYR A 151 13.71 12.07 -4.79
CA TYR A 151 12.37 12.09 -5.39
C TYR A 151 11.53 10.86 -4.93
N PRO A 152 10.24 11.02 -4.60
CA PRO A 152 9.40 12.21 -4.77
C PRO A 152 9.34 13.19 -3.58
N VAL A 153 10.18 12.99 -2.55
CA VAL A 153 10.17 13.75 -1.29
C VAL A 153 8.81 13.65 -0.59
N ASP A 154 8.05 14.74 -0.55
CA ASP A 154 6.76 14.92 0.10
C ASP A 154 5.60 15.01 -0.90
N LYS A 155 5.83 14.57 -2.15
CA LYS A 155 4.87 14.65 -3.26
C LYS A 155 4.51 13.27 -3.80
N ILE A 156 3.42 13.23 -4.57
CA ILE A 156 3.03 12.04 -5.32
C ILE A 156 4.08 11.75 -6.41
N ASP A 157 4.44 10.48 -6.56
CA ASP A 157 5.41 9.99 -7.53
C ASP A 157 4.82 10.00 -8.97
N ASP A 158 4.92 11.15 -9.63
CA ASP A 158 4.41 11.35 -10.99
C ASP A 158 5.15 10.53 -12.05
N GLN A 159 6.42 10.18 -11.81
CA GLN A 159 7.22 9.35 -12.70
C GLN A 159 6.71 7.92 -12.72
N VAL A 160 6.45 7.36 -11.54
CA VAL A 160 5.82 6.04 -11.37
C VAL A 160 4.40 6.05 -11.93
N ALA A 161 3.59 7.06 -11.60
CA ALA A 161 2.23 7.18 -12.13
C ALA A 161 2.22 7.23 -13.68
N THR A 162 3.14 8.00 -14.27
CA THR A 162 3.30 8.09 -15.73
C THR A 162 3.67 6.75 -16.34
N TYR A 163 4.65 6.04 -15.76
CA TYR A 163 5.05 4.72 -16.21
C TYR A 163 3.87 3.74 -16.15
N LEU A 164 3.18 3.64 -15.01
CA LEU A 164 2.04 2.74 -14.85
C LEU A 164 0.91 3.03 -15.85
N SER A 165 0.70 4.31 -16.20
CA SER A 165 -0.29 4.68 -17.20
C SER A 165 0.05 4.16 -18.60
N LYS A 166 1.32 4.20 -19.00
CA LYS A 166 1.79 3.72 -20.31
C LYS A 166 1.86 2.21 -20.39
N HIS A 167 2.16 1.55 -19.26
CA HIS A 167 2.39 0.12 -19.17
C HIS A 167 1.25 -0.61 -18.45
N THR A 168 0.02 -0.06 -18.50
CA THR A 168 -1.16 -0.56 -17.75
C THR A 168 -1.37 -2.07 -17.92
N ALA A 169 -1.39 -2.55 -19.17
CA ALA A 169 -1.65 -3.96 -19.47
C ALA A 169 -0.49 -4.87 -19.06
N GLU A 170 0.74 -4.44 -19.31
CA GLU A 170 1.96 -5.19 -18.96
C GLU A 170 2.05 -5.37 -17.44
N GLN A 171 1.82 -4.30 -16.69
CA GLN A 171 1.92 -4.26 -15.24
C GLN A 171 0.69 -4.83 -14.51
N GLY A 172 -0.37 -5.19 -15.24
CA GLY A 172 -1.63 -5.63 -14.63
C GLY A 172 -2.25 -4.56 -13.72
N VAL A 173 -2.15 -3.29 -14.10
CA VAL A 173 -2.62 -2.17 -13.29
C VAL A 173 -4.16 -2.18 -13.26
N HIS A 174 -4.74 -2.14 -12.07
CA HIS A 174 -6.17 -2.03 -11.91
C HIS A 174 -6.66 -0.66 -12.38
N ALA A 175 -7.55 -0.64 -13.39
CA ALA A 175 -7.94 0.59 -14.09
C ALA A 175 -8.59 1.63 -13.17
N ALA A 176 -9.45 1.20 -12.23
CA ALA A 176 -10.10 2.13 -11.30
C ALA A 176 -9.11 2.76 -10.32
N TRP A 177 -8.09 2.00 -9.90
CA TRP A 177 -7.03 2.53 -9.05
C TRP A 177 -6.18 3.55 -9.81
N LEU A 178 -5.77 3.26 -11.05
CA LEU A 178 -5.00 4.20 -11.85
C LEU A 178 -5.76 5.50 -12.10
N LEU A 179 -7.06 5.42 -12.41
CA LEU A 179 -7.91 6.59 -12.56
C LEU A 179 -7.99 7.41 -11.27
N SER A 180 -8.12 6.75 -10.11
CA SER A 180 -8.13 7.44 -8.81
C SER A 180 -6.80 8.16 -8.52
N LEU A 181 -5.66 7.53 -8.85
CA LEU A 181 -4.33 8.13 -8.72
C LEU A 181 -4.20 9.37 -9.62
N GLN A 182 -4.61 9.28 -10.88
CA GLN A 182 -4.57 10.40 -11.83
C GLN A 182 -5.49 11.55 -11.39
N THR A 183 -6.67 11.22 -10.86
CA THR A 183 -7.62 12.21 -10.32
C THR A 183 -7.05 12.92 -9.10
N LEU A 184 -6.38 12.18 -8.21
CA LEU A 184 -5.69 12.73 -7.05
C LEU A 184 -4.52 13.63 -7.48
N ILE A 185 -3.69 13.23 -8.45
CA ILE A 185 -2.61 14.07 -8.99
C ILE A 185 -3.16 15.40 -9.52
N ALA A 186 -4.28 15.37 -10.24
CA ALA A 186 -4.93 16.56 -10.77
C ALA A 186 -5.57 17.44 -9.68
N ASN A 187 -5.91 16.89 -8.52
CA ASN A 187 -6.66 17.55 -7.45
C ASN A 187 -6.06 17.25 -6.07
N LYS A 188 -4.74 17.42 -5.91
CA LYS A 188 -3.98 16.94 -4.74
C LYS A 188 -4.43 17.52 -3.39
N ASP A 189 -5.03 18.71 -3.40
CA ASP A 189 -5.50 19.39 -2.19
C ASP A 189 -6.95 19.01 -1.80
N ASN A 190 -7.61 18.19 -2.61
CA ASN A 190 -8.99 17.77 -2.38
C ASN A 190 -9.04 16.50 -1.51
N LYS A 191 -9.51 16.64 -0.27
CA LYS A 191 -9.66 15.49 0.65
C LYS A 191 -10.54 14.36 0.10
N LYS A 192 -11.52 14.68 -0.75
CA LYS A 192 -12.38 13.66 -1.37
C LYS A 192 -11.57 12.79 -2.34
N THR A 193 -10.73 13.37 -3.19
CA THR A 193 -9.95 12.58 -4.17
C THR A 193 -8.89 11.73 -3.47
N LEU A 194 -8.34 12.20 -2.36
CA LEU A 194 -7.45 11.42 -1.50
C LEU A 194 -8.20 10.24 -0.85
N ASN A 195 -9.40 10.46 -0.33
CA ASN A 195 -10.23 9.39 0.23
C ASN A 195 -10.67 8.37 -0.84
N ASP A 196 -11.03 8.84 -2.03
CA ASP A 196 -11.36 7.99 -3.19
C ASP A 196 -10.13 7.13 -3.58
N TYR A 197 -8.93 7.70 -3.56
CA TYR A 197 -7.68 6.97 -3.78
C TYR A 197 -7.42 5.88 -2.74
N ILE A 198 -7.54 6.20 -1.44
CA ILE A 198 -7.42 5.21 -0.35
C ILE A 198 -8.43 4.08 -0.55
N ASN A 199 -9.66 4.42 -0.94
CA ASN A 199 -10.70 3.44 -1.20
C ASN A 199 -10.36 2.48 -2.34
N GLU A 200 -9.87 2.99 -3.47
CA GLU A 200 -9.47 2.13 -4.59
C GLU A 200 -8.21 1.31 -4.26
N CYS A 201 -7.28 1.82 -3.44
CA CYS A 201 -6.18 1.01 -2.90
C CYS A 201 -6.71 -0.18 -2.08
N CYS A 202 -7.67 0.05 -1.18
CA CYS A 202 -8.23 -1.00 -0.31
C CYS A 202 -9.07 -2.01 -1.09
N LYS A 203 -9.84 -1.57 -2.10
CA LYS A 203 -10.56 -2.47 -3.01
C LYS A 203 -9.59 -3.35 -3.78
N THR A 204 -8.59 -2.74 -4.40
CA THR A 204 -7.57 -3.47 -5.17
C THR A 204 -6.86 -4.48 -4.28
N LEU A 205 -6.49 -4.09 -3.05
CA LEU A 205 -5.90 -4.99 -2.04
C LEU A 205 -6.79 -6.21 -1.76
N SER A 206 -8.09 -6.00 -1.53
CA SER A 206 -9.04 -7.08 -1.23
C SER A 206 -9.22 -8.07 -2.39
N GLU A 207 -8.97 -7.64 -3.63
CA GLU A 207 -9.06 -8.48 -4.83
C GLU A 207 -7.76 -9.24 -5.14
N GLN A 208 -6.62 -8.84 -4.56
CA GLN A 208 -5.30 -9.41 -4.88
C GLN A 208 -5.21 -10.91 -4.65
N GLU A 209 -5.88 -11.43 -3.61
CA GLU A 209 -5.83 -12.87 -3.32
C GLU A 209 -6.47 -13.73 -4.41
N LYS A 210 -7.35 -13.16 -5.24
CA LYS A 210 -8.07 -13.86 -6.30
C LYS A 210 -7.50 -13.57 -7.68
N SER A 211 -7.09 -12.33 -7.93
CA SER A 211 -6.80 -11.86 -9.29
C SER A 211 -5.35 -11.45 -9.49
N GLY A 212 -4.56 -11.37 -8.42
CA GLY A 212 -3.13 -11.11 -8.54
C GLY A 212 -2.78 -9.69 -8.97
N PHE A 213 -3.24 -8.69 -8.23
CA PHE A 213 -3.01 -7.27 -8.56
C PHE A 213 -2.13 -6.56 -7.52
N GLY A 214 -1.71 -5.33 -7.88
CA GLY A 214 -1.25 -4.30 -6.94
C GLY A 214 0.18 -4.42 -6.44
N TYR A 215 1.05 -5.02 -7.24
CA TYR A 215 2.50 -4.88 -7.13
C TYR A 215 2.98 -4.45 -8.51
N TYR A 216 3.96 -3.55 -8.59
CA TYR A 216 4.46 -3.05 -9.87
C TYR A 216 5.97 -3.24 -9.96
N SER A 217 6.45 -3.62 -11.14
CA SER A 217 7.87 -3.76 -11.43
C SER A 217 8.28 -2.62 -12.35
N PHE A 218 9.34 -1.91 -11.99
CA PHE A 218 9.82 -0.79 -12.78
C PHE A 218 11.20 -1.16 -13.35
N PRO A 219 11.40 -1.07 -14.67
CA PRO A 219 12.75 -1.04 -15.22
C PRO A 219 13.36 0.31 -14.84
N TRP A 220 14.41 0.31 -14.02
CA TRP A 220 15.07 1.55 -13.61
C TRP A 220 16.23 1.84 -14.54
N LYS A 221 16.34 3.08 -15.03
CA LYS A 221 17.49 3.57 -15.79
C LYS A 221 18.19 4.70 -15.06
N LYS A 222 19.50 4.82 -15.29
CA LYS A 222 20.32 5.92 -14.77
C LYS A 222 20.39 7.06 -15.77
N ASP A 223 20.33 8.30 -15.28
CA ASP A 223 20.68 9.46 -16.08
C ASP A 223 22.21 9.66 -16.10
N SER A 224 22.66 10.72 -16.78
CA SER A 224 24.09 11.08 -16.85
C SER A 224 24.72 11.46 -15.50
N LYS A 225 23.90 11.65 -14.46
CA LYS A 225 24.32 11.96 -13.08
C LYS A 225 24.18 10.74 -12.16
N GLY A 226 23.74 9.59 -12.68
CA GLY A 226 23.54 8.36 -11.91
C GLY A 226 22.22 8.29 -11.15
N VAL A 227 21.28 9.22 -11.37
CA VAL A 227 19.96 9.24 -10.75
C VAL A 227 19.06 8.19 -11.42
N LEU A 228 18.38 7.39 -10.61
CA LEU A 228 17.47 6.33 -11.06
C LEU A 228 16.06 6.87 -11.28
N PHE A 229 15.47 6.49 -12.41
CA PHE A 229 14.08 6.80 -12.78
C PHE A 229 13.46 5.67 -13.62
N PRO A 230 12.13 5.53 -13.65
CA PRO A 230 11.47 4.52 -14.48
C PRO A 230 11.78 4.71 -15.97
N ASP A 231 12.18 3.63 -16.61
CA ASP A 231 12.46 3.54 -18.04
C ASP A 231 11.13 3.47 -18.81
N ASN A 232 10.61 4.65 -19.13
CA ASN A 232 9.47 4.83 -20.05
C ASN A 232 9.86 4.55 -21.51
#